data_AF-A0A6C8H0Z2-F1
#
_entry.id   AF-A0A6C8H0Z2-F1
#
_cell.length_a   1.000
_cell.length_b   1.000
_cell.length_c   1.000
_cell.angle_alpha   90.00
_cell.angle_beta   90.00
_cell.angle_gamma   90.00
#
_symmetry.space_group_name_H-M   'P 1'
#
loop_
_entity.id
_entity.type
_entity.pdbx_description
1 polymer ?
#
loop_
_entity_poly.entity_id
_entity_poly.type
_entity_poly.pdbx_seq_one_letter_code
_entity_poly.pdbx_strand_id
1 'polypeptide(L)' 'MRYIAGIDIGNSSTEVALARQDETGALTITHSALRWRKPPGSKQRAGGNHRDQRHVA' A
#
# COMPACT_ATOMS: atom_id res chain seq x y z
N MET A 1 13.20 22.33 -13.67
CA MET A 1 12.02 21.69 -13.05
C MET A 1 12.24 20.18 -12.86
N ARG A 2 12.02 19.64 -11.65
CA ARG A 2 12.08 18.18 -11.39
C ARG A 2 11.07 17.75 -10.31
N TYR A 3 10.74 16.47 -10.28
CA TYR A 3 9.94 15.86 -9.22
C TYR A 3 10.82 15.04 -8.27
N ILE A 4 10.53 15.14 -6.98
CA ILE A 4 11.26 14.44 -5.91
C ILE A 4 10.23 13.66 -5.09
N ALA A 5 10.48 12.37 -4.89
CA ALA A 5 9.65 11.52 -4.05
C ALA A 5 10.40 11.15 -2.77
N GLY A 6 9.81 11.46 -1.61
CA GLY A 6 10.21 10.88 -0.33
C GLY A 6 9.44 9.58 -0.12
N ILE A 7 10.13 8.49 0.20
CA ILE A 7 9.52 7.18 0.48
C ILE A 7 9.86 6.79 1.91
N ASP A 8 8.83 6.60 2.72
CA ASP A 8 8.95 5.99 4.05
C ASP A 8 8.47 4.54 4.01
N ILE A 9 9.30 3.62 4.52
CA ILE A 9 9.04 2.18 4.51
C ILE A 9 8.77 1.73 5.95
N GLY A 10 7.53 1.92 6.37
CA GLY A 10 7.03 1.43 7.63
C GLY A 10 6.75 -0.08 7.62
N ASN A 11 6.57 -0.64 8.82
CA ASN A 11 6.28 -2.06 8.99
C ASN A 11 4.95 -2.48 8.32
N SER A 12 3.93 -1.66 8.49
CA SER A 12 2.55 -1.93 8.02
C SER A 12 2.23 -1.32 6.67
N SER A 13 2.92 -0.25 6.28
CA SER A 13 2.62 0.51 5.08
C SER A 13 3.87 1.17 4.52
N THR A 14 3.83 1.47 3.23
CA THR A 14 4.79 2.32 2.55
C THR A 14 4.10 3.62 2.16
N GLU A 15 4.68 4.74 2.57
CA GLU A 15 4.16 6.09 2.34
C GLU A 15 5.04 6.83 1.35
N VAL A 16 4.42 7.65 0.50
CA VAL A 16 5.10 8.47 -0.50
C VAL A 16 4.60 9.90 -0.41
N ALA A 17 5.54 10.85 -0.36
CA ALA A 17 5.27 12.28 -0.54
C ALA A 17 5.98 12.77 -1.81
N LEU A 18 5.20 13.28 -2.76
CA LEU A 18 5.71 13.81 -4.03
C LEU A 18 5.80 15.33 -3.97
N ALA A 19 6.99 15.85 -4.17
CA ALA A 19 7.26 17.28 -4.27
C ALA A 19 7.71 17.67 -5.68
N ARG A 20 7.30 18.88 -6.09
CA ARG A 20 7.82 19.55 -7.27
C ARG A 20 8.91 20.52 -6.81
N GLN A 21 10.06 20.47 -7.47
CA GLN A 21 11.11 21.47 -7.31
C GLN A 21 11.22 22.33 -8.56
N ASP A 22 11.06 23.63 -8.38
CA ASP A 22 11.17 24.60 -9.48
C ASP A 22 12.63 24.94 -9.83
N GLU A 23 12.78 25.86 -10.78
CA GLU A 23 14.09 26.28 -11.30
C GLU A 23 14.87 27.16 -10.31
N THR A 24 14.18 27.76 -9.33
CA THR A 24 14.79 28.52 -8.23
C THR A 24 15.27 27.61 -7.10
N GLY A 25 14.90 26.34 -7.14
CA GLY A 25 15.22 25.34 -6.12
C GLY A 25 14.17 25.24 -5.01
N ALA A 26 13.07 26.01 -5.07
CA ALA A 26 11.99 25.92 -4.10
C ALA A 26 11.27 24.57 -4.20
N LEU A 27 11.00 23.96 -3.04
CA LEU A 27 10.35 22.66 -2.91
C LEU A 27 8.91 22.83 -2.44
N THR A 28 7.97 22.23 -3.15
CA THR A 28 6.55 22.22 -2.77
C THR A 28 6.00 20.81 -2.82
N ILE A 29 5.49 20.30 -1.70
CA ILE A 29 4.80 19.01 -1.65
C ILE A 29 3.44 19.19 -2.32
N THR A 30 3.11 18.31 -3.28
CA THR A 30 1.89 18.44 -4.09
C THR A 30 0.95 17.25 -3.94
N HIS A 31 1.49 16.05 -3.68
CA HIS A 31 0.69 14.83 -3.57
C HIS A 31 1.27 13.90 -2.52
N SER A 32 0.41 13.03 -2.00
CA SER A 32 0.79 11.92 -1.15
C SER A 32 0.04 10.65 -1.55
N ALA A 33 0.64 9.50 -1.25
CA ALA A 33 0.02 8.20 -1.43
C ALA A 33 0.51 7.22 -0.37
N LEU A 34 -0.31 6.21 -0.08
CA LEU A 34 -0.04 5.15 0.89
C LEU A 34 -0.35 3.81 0.25
N ARG A 35 0.51 2.81 0.50
CA ARG A 35 0.21 1.42 0.20
C ARG A 35 0.37 0.55 1.45
N TRP A 36 -0.72 -0.07 1.89
CA TRP A 36 -0.67 -1.09 2.93
C TRP A 36 0.17 -2.29 2.47
N ARG A 37 1.11 -2.71 3.32
CA ARG A 37 1.88 -3.94 3.14
C ARG A 37 1.15 -5.05 3.86
N LYS A 38 0.65 -6.02 3.10
CA LYS A 38 0.18 -7.28 3.68
C LYS A 38 1.35 -7.94 4.41
N PRO A 39 1.16 -8.41 5.65
CA PRO A 39 2.19 -9.20 6.30
C PRO A 39 2.49 -10.44 5.45
N PRO A 40 3.76 -10.84 5.33
CA PRO A 40 4.15 -12.04 4.60
C PRO A 40 3.41 -13.25 5.19
N GLY A 41 2.73 -14.03 4.35
CA GLY A 41 1.98 -15.23 4.76
C GLY A 41 0.47 -15.06 4.98
N SER A 42 -0.09 -13.85 4.81
CA SER A 42 -1.55 -13.69 4.84
C SER A 42 -2.22 -14.31 3.60
N LYS A 43 -2.64 -15.58 3.71
CA LYS A 43 -3.51 -16.21 2.70
C LYS A 43 -4.86 -15.50 2.72
N GLN A 44 -5.25 -14.95 1.59
CA GLN A 44 -6.61 -14.46 1.37
C GLN A 44 -7.52 -15.69 1.50
N ARG A 45 -8.26 -15.80 2.61
CA ARG A 45 -9.22 -16.90 2.79
C ARG A 45 -10.24 -16.78 1.66
N ALA A 46 -10.12 -17.62 0.64
CA ALA A 46 -11.18 -17.81 -0.33
C ALA A 46 -12.39 -18.32 0.46
N GLY A 47 -13.48 -17.54 0.49
CA GLY A 47 -14.72 -17.91 1.13
C GLY A 47 -15.34 -19.10 0.40
N GLY A 48 -14.92 -20.31 0.76
CA GLY A 48 -15.60 -21.54 0.38
C GLY A 48 -16.64 -21.87 1.44
N ASN A 49 -17.92 -21.72 1.09
CA ASN A 49 -19.02 -22.25 1.88
C ASN A 49 -18.88 -23.78 1.95
N HIS A 50 -18.35 -24.30 3.05
CA HIS A 50 -18.28 -25.73 3.32
C HIS A 50 -19.67 -26.23 3.74
N ARG A 51 -20.62 -26.23 2.80
CA ARG A 51 -21.90 -26.93 2.92
C ARG A 51 -21.75 -28.31 2.28
N ASP A 52 -21.07 -29.21 2.97
CA ASP A 52 -21.27 -30.65 2.78
C ASP A 52 -20.63 -31.40 3.95
N GLN A 53 -21.36 -31.48 5.05
CA GLN A 53 -21.26 -32.60 5.98
C GLN A 53 -22.65 -33.20 6.15
N ARG A 54 -23.16 -33.80 5.06
CA ARG A 54 -24.22 -34.80 5.16
C ARG A 54 -23.57 -36.16 4.87
N HIS A 55 -23.05 -36.79 5.91
CA HIS A 55 -23.01 -38.25 5.91
C HIS A 55 -24.34 -38.71 6.48
N VAL A 56 -25.14 -39.28 5.58
CA VAL A 56 -26.42 -39.94 5.83
C VAL A 56 -26.09 -41.38 6.22
N ALA A 57 -26.70 -41.83 7.32
CA ALA A 57 -26.81 -43.20 7.86
C ALA A 57 -25.50 -43.92 8.24
#